data_AF-A0A8T8I480-F1
#
_entry.id   AF-A0A8T8I480-F1
#
_cell.length_a   1.000
_cell.length_b   1.000
_cell.length_c   1.000
_cell.angle_alpha   90.00
_cell.angle_beta   90.00
_cell.angle_gamma   90.00
#
_symmetry.space_group_name_H-M   'P 1'
#
loop_
_entity.id
_entity.type
_entity.pdbx_description
1 polymer ?
#
loop_
_entity_poly.entity_id
_entity_poly.type
_entity_poly.pdbx_seq_one_letter_code
_entity_poly.pdbx_strand_id
1 'polypeptide(L)' 'MTAPEIVELRRALGRLRQCVGSLRSRYGDVAAVQRLANDIERMDIDATELVELDRTPRQREAPRVEREVVVVPDTP' A
#
# COMPACT_ATOMS: atom_id res chain seq x y z
N MET A 1 -9.15 -7.93 6.86
CA MET A 1 -8.59 -9.10 6.15
C MET A 1 -8.39 -10.22 7.16
N THR A 2 -8.28 -11.48 6.74
CA THR A 2 -7.95 -12.52 7.73
C THR A 2 -6.43 -12.50 7.98
N ALA A 3 -6.02 -12.53 9.24
CA ALA A 3 -4.60 -12.62 9.63
C ALA A 3 -3.74 -13.61 8.79
N PRO A 4 -4.22 -14.81 8.38
CA PRO A 4 -3.42 -15.71 7.54
C PRO A 4 -3.07 -15.15 6.16
N GLU A 5 -3.95 -14.40 5.49
CA GLU A 5 -3.66 -13.84 4.16
C GLU A 5 -2.49 -12.85 4.22
N ILE A 6 -2.45 -12.03 5.27
CA ILE A 6 -1.36 -11.07 5.51
C ILE A 6 -0.04 -11.80 5.83
N VAL A 7 -0.10 -12.90 6.59
CA VAL A 7 1.09 -13.72 6.88
C VAL A 7 1.65 -14.32 5.59
N GLU A 8 0.80 -14.84 4.72
CA GLU A 8 1.23 -15.36 3.42
C GLU A 8 1.80 -14.28 2.50
N LEU A 9 1.19 -13.09 2.48
CA LEU A 9 1.74 -11.94 1.76
C LEU A 9 3.15 -11.57 2.26
N ARG A 10 3.34 -11.45 3.57
CA ARG A 10 4.67 -11.15 4.16
C ARG A 10 5.71 -12.22 3.85
N ARG A 11 5.30 -13.51 3.85
CA ARG A 11 6.17 -14.62 3.43
C ARG A 11 6.58 -14.48 1.95
N ALA A 12 5.63 -14.12 1.07
CA ALA A 12 5.91 -13.90 -0.34
C ALA A 12 6.86 -12.71 -0.56
N LEU A 13 6.64 -11.58 0.12
CA LEU A 13 7.54 -10.42 0.08
C LEU A 13 8.94 -10.78 0.56
N GLY A 14 9.07 -11.59 1.61
CA GLY A 14 10.36 -12.12 2.06
C GLY A 14 11.12 -12.90 0.97
N ARG A 15 10.41 -13.78 0.24
CA ARG A 15 11.00 -14.51 -0.90
C ARG A 15 11.42 -13.56 -2.03
N LEU A 16 10.59 -12.57 -2.35
CA LEU A 16 10.92 -11.58 -3.38
C LEU A 16 12.17 -10.77 -3.03
N ARG A 17 12.35 -10.37 -1.76
CA ARG A 17 13.59 -9.69 -1.33
C ARG A 17 14.83 -10.53 -1.58
N GLN A 18 14.77 -11.83 -1.26
CA GLN A 18 15.90 -12.74 -1.50
C GLN A 18 16.20 -12.90 -3.00
N CYS A 19 15.16 -13.00 -3.83
CA CYS A 19 15.30 -13.02 -5.29
C CYS A 19 15.95 -11.72 -5.81
N VAL A 20 15.47 -10.55 -5.37
CA VAL A 20 16.04 -9.26 -5.80
C VAL A 20 17.47 -9.07 -5.29
N GLY A 21 17.80 -9.55 -4.08
CA GLY A 21 19.19 -9.60 -3.60
C GLY A 21 20.10 -10.44 -4.50
N SER A 22 19.58 -11.57 -4.99
CA SER A 22 20.29 -12.43 -5.95
C SER A 22 20.45 -11.76 -7.32
N LEU A 23 19.44 -11.01 -7.78
CA LEU A 23 19.54 -10.18 -8.99
C LEU A 23 20.58 -9.07 -8.83
N ARG A 24 20.60 -8.39 -7.67
CA ARG A 24 21.60 -7.34 -7.37
C ARG A 24 23.02 -7.90 -7.36
N SER A 25 23.22 -9.09 -6.81
CA SER A 25 24.52 -9.79 -6.87
C SER A 25 24.98 -10.06 -8.31
N ARG A 26 24.05 -10.43 -9.20
CA ARG A 26 24.36 -10.80 -10.59
C ARG A 26 24.50 -9.62 -11.54
N TYR A 27 23.65 -8.60 -11.38
CA TYR A 27 23.50 -7.50 -12.34
C TYR A 27 23.98 -6.16 -11.78
N GLY A 28 24.37 -6.10 -10.50
CA GLY A 28 24.75 -4.87 -9.81
C GLY A 28 23.55 -3.96 -9.51
N ASP A 29 23.85 -2.75 -9.06
CA ASP A 29 22.87 -1.71 -8.74
C ASP A 29 22.36 -0.97 -9.99
N VAL A 30 21.91 -1.71 -10.99
CA VAL A 30 21.25 -1.10 -12.15
C VAL A 30 19.87 -0.56 -11.76
N ALA A 31 19.42 0.49 -12.44
CA ALA A 31 18.17 1.18 -12.14
C ALA A 31 16.94 0.25 -12.09
N ALA A 32 16.93 -0.83 -12.88
CA ALA A 32 15.85 -1.82 -12.84
C ALA A 32 15.83 -2.62 -11.52
N VAL A 33 16.99 -3.02 -11.01
CA VAL A 33 17.10 -3.76 -9.74
C VAL A 33 16.74 -2.87 -8.56
N GLN A 34 17.18 -1.60 -8.58
CA GLN A 34 16.80 -0.62 -7.56
C GLN A 34 15.29 -0.39 -7.53
N ARG A 35 14.64 -0.25 -8.69
CA ARG A 35 13.17 -0.13 -8.77
C ARG A 35 12.47 -1.35 -8.16
N LEU A 36 12.90 -2.57 -8.49
CA LEU A 36 12.33 -3.78 -7.88
C LEU A 36 12.49 -3.82 -6.36
N ALA A 37 13.65 -3.40 -5.83
CA ALA A 37 13.88 -3.32 -4.40
C ALA A 37 12.93 -2.32 -3.73
N ASN A 38 12.79 -1.13 -4.33
CA ASN A 38 11.90 -0.09 -3.85
C ASN A 38 10.43 -0.54 -3.90
N ASP A 39 10.00 -1.21 -4.96
CA ASP A 39 8.64 -1.70 -5.11
C ASP A 39 8.30 -2.73 -4.01
N ILE A 40 9.25 -3.60 -3.66
CA ILE A 40 9.07 -4.57 -2.56
C ILE A 40 9.01 -3.89 -1.20
N GLU A 41 9.82 -2.85 -0.97
CA GLU A 41 9.75 -2.06 0.26
C GLU A 41 8.39 -1.36 0.40
N ARG A 42 7.90 -0.74 -0.68
CA ARG A 42 6.57 -0.09 -0.71
C ARG A 42 5.44 -1.08 -0.42
N MET A 43 5.47 -2.26 -1.04
CA MET A 43 4.48 -3.30 -0.76
C MET A 43 4.51 -3.79 0.70
N ASP A 44 5.65 -3.75 1.38
CA ASP A 44 5.75 -4.13 2.80
C ASP A 44 5.18 -3.08 3.75
N ILE A 45 5.35 -1.81 3.37
CA ILE A 45 4.71 -0.67 4.04
C ILE A 45 3.20 -0.83 3.92
N ASP A 46 2.67 -1.02 2.70
CA ASP A 46 1.24 -1.20 2.45
C ASP A 46 0.68 -2.41 3.23
N ALA A 47 1.41 -3.53 3.26
CA ALA A 47 1.02 -4.72 4.01
C ALA A 47 0.97 -4.47 5.53
N THR A 48 1.83 -3.58 6.03
CA THR A 48 1.85 -3.19 7.45
C THR A 48 0.71 -2.23 7.77
N GLU A 49 0.42 -1.26 6.91
CA GLU A 49 -0.73 -0.37 7.05
C GLU A 49 -2.04 -1.16 7.08
N LEU A 50 -2.16 -2.21 6.25
CA LEU A 50 -3.35 -3.07 6.23
C LEU A 50 -3.57 -3.81 7.55
N VAL A 51 -2.50 -4.19 8.25
CA VAL A 51 -2.58 -4.79 9.61
C VAL A 51 -3.11 -3.78 10.61
N GLU A 52 -2.67 -2.53 10.53
CA GLU A 52 -3.09 -1.47 11.44
C GLU A 52 -4.55 -1.04 11.19
N LEU A 53 -5.02 -1.09 9.93
CA LEU A 53 -6.44 -0.87 9.61
C LEU A 53 -7.36 -1.93 10.23
N ASP A 54 -6.94 -3.19 10.28
CA ASP A 54 -7.72 -4.25 10.93
C ASP A 54 -7.76 -4.10 12.47
N ARG A 55 -6.81 -3.35 13.07
CA ARG A 55 -6.74 -3.06 14.51
C ARG A 55 -7.46 -1.79 14.92
N THR A 56 -7.59 -0.85 14.00
CA THR A 56 -8.24 0.44 14.27
C THR A 56 -9.75 0.26 14.20
N PRO A 57 -10.54 0.66 15.21
CA PRO A 57 -11.99 0.69 15.09
C PRO A 57 -12.34 1.53 13.85
N ARG A 58 -13.07 0.94 12.89
CA ARG A 58 -13.51 1.65 11.69
C ARG A 58 -14.16 2.95 12.16
N GLN A 59 -13.58 4.09 11.78
CA GLN A 59 -14.28 5.37 11.94
C GLN A 59 -15.65 5.18 11.28
N ARG A 60 -16.73 5.36 12.04
CA ARG A 60 -18.08 5.41 11.46
C ARG A 60 -17.97 6.39 10.31
N GLU A 61 -18.29 5.94 9.10
CA GLU A 61 -18.49 6.85 7.97
C GLU A 61 -19.40 7.95 8.49
N ALA A 62 -18.89 9.18 8.53
CA ALA A 62 -19.73 10.32 8.84
C ALA A 62 -20.90 10.26 7.85
N PRO A 63 -22.17 10.39 8.30
CA PRO A 63 -23.28 10.40 7.38
C PRO A 63 -22.95 11.39 6.27
N ARG A 64 -23.16 11.00 5.01
CA ARG A 64 -23.01 11.91 3.87
C ARG A 64 -23.90 13.12 4.17
N VAL A 65 -23.30 14.17 4.73
CA VAL A 65 -23.96 15.47 4.85
C VAL A 65 -24.10 15.89 3.40
N GLU A 66 -25.33 15.84 2.87
CA GLU A 66 -25.65 16.46 1.59
C GLU A 66 -25.10 17.88 1.69
N ARG A 67 -24.04 18.15 0.93
CA ARG A 67 -23.47 19.49 0.87
C ARG A 67 -24.58 20.35 0.31
N GLU A 68 -25.14 21.22 1.14
CA GLU A 68 -26.13 22.19 0.72
C GLU A 68 -25.47 23.07 -0.35
N VAL A 69 -25.81 22.80 -1.61
CA VAL A 69 -25.25 23.52 -2.75
C VAL A 69 -26.00 24.83 -2.86
N VAL A 70 -25.37 25.93 -2.47
CA VAL A 70 -25.88 27.27 -2.76
C VAL A 70 -25.64 27.56 -4.24
N VAL A 71 -26.70 27.56 -5.03
CA VAL A 71 -26.65 27.93 -6.44
C VAL A 71 -26.47 29.45 -6.53
N VAL A 72 -25.32 29.89 -7.02
CA VAL A 72 -25.09 31.30 -7.37
C VAL A 72 -25.64 31.55 -8.77
N PRO A 73 -26.58 32.48 -8.97
CA PRO A 73 -27.12 32.77 -10.30
C PRO A 73 -26.08 33.52 -11.14
N ASP A 74 -25.73 32.96 -12.30
CA ASP A 74 -24.91 33.63 -13.31
C ASP A 74 -25.78 34.63 -14.09
N THR A 75 -26.00 35.82 -13.52
CA THR A 75 -26.50 36.99 -14.25
C THR A 75 -25.56 38.17 -14.02
N PRO A 76 -25.20 38.93 -15.07
CA PRO A 76 -24.17 39.97 -15.02
C PRO A 76 -24.58 41.21 -14.23
#